data_AF-A0AAV0C5R1-F1
#
_entry.id   AF-A0AAV0C5R1-F1
#
_cell.length_a   1.000
_cell.length_b   1.000
_cell.length_c   1.000
_cell.angle_alpha   90.00
_cell.angle_beta   90.00
_cell.angle_gamma   90.00
#
_symmetry.space_group_name_H-M   'P 1'
#
loop_
_entity.id
_entity.type
_entity.pdbx_description
1 polymer ?
#
loop_
_entity_poly.entity_id
_entity_poly.type
_entity_poly.pdbx_seq_one_letter_code
_entity_poly.pdbx_strand_id
1 'polypeptide(L)'
;MTQITSKTPQDPPKFLALADATGNLGLYYYSPQKQVFEASYEAINNTCYLPFACNKSYDICTSSGECSCIRLVKRGLSGLYCCNEEMLASGSCDKSRLGMLELHGITTILNSSSKKVNLTKAACADSCLNNCTCVAAMYGDDVNREGECYFYGLVRGVKQMGDDRERKMSYMVKVPKDVIDDCHGKACRINTWVLVVAGIVDGLVILILSVGIGYCVVQRRKNNIPNVENNQNIN
;
A
#
# COMPACT_ATOMS: atom_id res chain seq x y z
N MET A 1 -49.68 38.66 4.14
CA MET A 1 -48.64 38.15 3.22
C MET A 1 -47.65 37.35 4.04
N THR A 2 -47.75 36.02 3.99
CA THR A 2 -46.89 35.11 4.74
C THR A 2 -45.68 34.82 3.85
N GLN A 3 -44.48 35.28 4.24
CA GLN A 3 -43.25 34.92 3.52
C GLN A 3 -42.98 33.43 3.73
N ILE A 4 -42.80 32.71 2.61
CA ILE A 4 -42.39 31.31 2.59
C ILE A 4 -40.88 31.30 2.78
N THR A 5 -40.42 31.03 4.00
CA THR A 5 -39.01 30.78 4.27
C THR A 5 -38.61 29.45 3.63
N SER A 6 -37.89 29.50 2.51
CA SER A 6 -37.27 28.33 1.89
C SER A 6 -36.27 27.69 2.86
N LYS A 7 -36.69 26.64 3.56
CA LYS A 7 -35.81 25.74 4.33
C LYS A 7 -35.17 24.71 3.40
N THR A 8 -34.42 25.14 2.41
CA THR A 8 -33.44 24.24 1.78
C THR A 8 -32.20 24.30 2.65
N PRO A 9 -31.69 23.17 3.20
CA PRO A 9 -30.34 23.13 3.73
C PRO A 9 -29.43 23.50 2.57
N GLN A 10 -28.93 24.74 2.55
CA GLN A 10 -27.90 25.11 1.59
C GLN A 10 -26.68 24.30 1.97
N ASP A 11 -26.27 23.41 1.08
CA ASP A 11 -24.98 22.76 1.22
C ASP A 11 -23.91 23.84 1.41
N PRO A 12 -23.00 23.68 2.38
CA PRO A 12 -21.96 24.66 2.61
C PRO A 12 -21.16 24.87 1.32
N PRO A 13 -20.70 26.09 1.04
CA PRO A 13 -19.93 26.37 -0.17
C PRO A 13 -18.71 25.46 -0.23
N LYS A 14 -18.44 24.92 -1.43
CA LYS A 14 -17.30 24.03 -1.71
C LYS A 14 -16.48 24.58 -2.87
N PHE A 15 -15.17 24.42 -2.81
CA PHE A 15 -14.28 24.84 -3.88
C PHE A 15 -13.03 23.95 -3.99
N LEU A 16 -12.43 23.93 -5.17
CA LEU A 16 -11.12 23.33 -5.41
C LEU A 16 -10.06 24.43 -5.31
N ALA A 17 -9.00 24.18 -4.56
CA ALA A 17 -7.87 25.10 -4.45
C ALA A 17 -6.56 24.34 -4.28
N LEU A 18 -5.46 24.99 -4.64
CA LEU A 18 -4.12 24.54 -4.29
C LEU A 18 -3.79 25.06 -2.90
N ALA A 19 -3.25 24.21 -2.03
CA ALA A 19 -2.76 24.62 -0.72
C ALA A 19 -1.50 25.48 -0.89
N ASP A 20 -1.51 26.69 -0.32
CA ASP A 20 -0.45 27.69 -0.55
C ASP A 20 0.97 27.18 -0.23
N ALA A 21 1.11 26.37 0.82
CA ALA A 21 2.42 25.88 1.27
C ALA A 21 2.96 24.69 0.47
N THR A 22 2.08 23.84 -0.08
CA THR A 22 2.47 22.54 -0.68
C THR A 22 2.14 22.44 -2.17
N GLY A 23 1.29 23.32 -2.69
CA GLY A 23 0.70 23.20 -4.02
C GLY A 23 -0.23 21.98 -4.17
N ASN A 24 -0.64 21.33 -3.08
CA ASN A 24 -1.52 20.18 -3.14
C ASN A 24 -2.94 20.60 -3.50
N LEU A 25 -3.57 19.91 -4.47
CA LEU A 25 -4.95 20.18 -4.85
C LEU A 25 -5.90 19.56 -3.82
N GLY A 26 -6.78 20.36 -3.23
CA GLY A 26 -7.79 19.90 -2.28
C GLY A 26 -9.20 20.37 -2.63
N LEU A 27 -10.20 19.61 -2.18
CA LEU A 27 -11.61 20.01 -2.18
C LEU A 27 -11.98 20.49 -0.78
N TYR A 28 -12.25 21.78 -0.65
CA TYR A 28 -12.54 22.43 0.61
C TYR A 28 -14.04 22.70 0.75
N TYR A 29 -14.56 22.60 1.97
CA TYR A 29 -15.93 23.00 2.31
C TYR A 29 -15.91 23.89 3.54
N TYR A 30 -16.86 24.83 3.62
CA TYR A 30 -17.00 25.66 4.83
C TYR A 30 -17.61 24.84 5.97
N SER A 31 -16.94 24.82 7.13
CA SER A 31 -17.41 24.17 8.35
C SER A 31 -17.98 25.23 9.31
N PRO A 32 -19.32 25.36 9.44
CA PRO A 32 -19.91 26.41 10.29
C PRO A 32 -19.57 26.25 11.77
N GLN A 33 -19.34 25.00 12.21
CA GLN A 33 -19.01 24.65 13.59
C GLN A 33 -17.61 25.13 13.98
N LYS A 34 -16.65 25.00 13.06
CA LYS A 34 -15.25 25.38 13.29
C LYS A 34 -14.91 26.76 12.72
N GLN A 35 -15.82 27.37 11.97
CA GLN A 35 -15.64 28.64 11.25
C GLN A 35 -14.39 28.66 10.35
N VAL A 36 -14.05 27.50 9.76
CA VAL A 36 -12.90 27.34 8.85
C VAL A 36 -13.31 26.54 7.62
N PHE A 37 -12.52 26.65 6.56
CA PHE A 37 -12.62 25.74 5.41
C PHE A 37 -11.81 24.48 5.69
N GLU A 38 -12.48 23.34 5.68
CA GLU A 38 -11.85 22.03 5.91
C GLU A 38 -11.69 21.30 4.59
N ALA A 39 -10.60 20.55 4.44
CA ALA A 39 -10.40 19.68 3.29
C ALA A 39 -11.24 18.41 3.44
N SER A 40 -12.12 18.17 2.47
CA SER A 40 -12.85 16.90 2.31
C SER A 40 -12.08 15.89 1.46
N TYR A 41 -11.13 16.36 0.66
CA TYR A 41 -10.27 15.55 -0.20
C TYR A 41 -8.96 16.29 -0.46
N GLU A 42 -7.87 15.53 -0.57
CA GLU A 42 -6.56 15.98 -1.01
C GLU A 42 -6.01 15.04 -2.09
N ALA A 43 -5.48 15.60 -3.17
CA ALA A 43 -4.98 14.81 -4.30
C ALA A 43 -3.73 14.00 -3.94
N ILE A 44 -2.84 14.57 -3.13
CA ILE A 44 -1.64 13.92 -2.62
C ILE A 44 -1.81 13.75 -1.12
N ASN A 45 -2.20 12.56 -0.68
CA ASN A 45 -2.37 12.23 0.74
C ASN A 45 -1.12 11.59 1.37
N ASN A 46 -0.19 11.09 0.54
CA ASN A 46 1.09 10.53 0.96
C ASN A 46 2.12 10.63 -0.16
N THR A 47 3.39 10.38 0.19
CA THR A 47 4.54 10.49 -0.71
C THR A 47 4.44 9.56 -1.92
N CYS A 48 3.81 8.39 -1.81
CA CYS A 48 3.67 7.43 -2.90
C CYS A 48 2.73 7.88 -4.03
N TYR A 49 2.00 8.99 -3.86
CA TYR A 49 1.23 9.62 -4.95
C TYR A 49 2.08 10.58 -5.79
N LEU A 50 3.37 10.76 -5.46
CA LEU A 50 4.32 11.57 -6.24
C LEU A 50 5.01 10.73 -7.33
N PRO A 51 5.09 11.21 -8.59
CA PRO A 51 5.65 10.47 -9.75
C PRO A 51 7.01 9.80 -9.53
N PHE A 52 7.83 10.37 -8.64
CA PHE A 52 9.19 9.92 -8.35
C PHE A 52 9.42 9.74 -6.84
N ALA A 53 8.42 9.25 -6.10
CA ALA A 53 8.55 8.94 -4.67
C ALA A 53 9.75 8.03 -4.37
N CYS A 54 10.00 7.06 -5.27
CA CYS A 54 11.20 6.23 -5.27
C CYS A 54 12.14 6.62 -6.41
N ASN A 55 13.42 6.78 -6.08
CA ASN A 55 14.42 7.29 -7.01
C ASN A 55 14.95 6.24 -7.99
N LYS A 56 14.88 4.94 -7.66
CA LYS A 56 15.39 3.88 -8.52
C LYS A 56 14.29 3.32 -9.42
N SER A 57 14.67 2.94 -10.64
CA SER A 57 13.78 2.20 -11.53
C SER A 57 13.46 0.83 -10.91
N TYR A 58 12.24 0.33 -11.13
CA TYR A 58 11.72 -0.91 -10.55
C TYR A 58 11.54 -0.91 -9.02
N ASP A 59 11.62 0.25 -8.37
CA ASP A 59 11.19 0.40 -6.98
C ASP A 59 9.67 0.60 -6.89
N ILE A 60 9.08 -0.04 -5.87
CA ILE A 60 7.69 0.07 -5.46
C ILE A 60 7.65 0.89 -4.18
N CYS A 61 6.83 1.95 -4.17
CA CYS A 61 6.51 2.68 -2.96
C CYS A 61 5.46 1.91 -2.15
N THR A 62 5.82 1.48 -0.95
CA THR A 62 4.98 0.68 -0.05
C THR A 62 3.91 1.54 0.60
N SER A 63 2.89 0.92 1.19
CA SER A 63 1.90 1.64 2.01
C SER A 63 2.51 2.39 3.21
N SER A 64 3.70 2.03 3.67
CA SER A 64 4.47 2.76 4.70
C SER A 64 5.21 4.00 4.16
N GLY A 65 5.19 4.25 2.85
CA GLY A 65 5.97 5.32 2.23
C GLY A 65 7.44 4.98 1.99
N GLU A 66 7.81 3.71 2.16
CA GLU A 66 9.17 3.21 1.94
C GLU A 66 9.33 2.67 0.52
N CYS A 67 10.57 2.58 0.03
CA CYS A 67 10.87 2.06 -1.30
C CYS A 67 11.42 0.64 -1.20
N SER A 68 10.78 -0.30 -1.90
CA SER A 68 11.26 -1.68 -2.07
C SER A 68 11.34 -2.03 -3.54
N CYS A 69 12.45 -2.59 -3.98
CA CYS A 69 12.59 -3.05 -5.35
C CYS A 69 11.71 -4.27 -5.65
N ILE A 70 11.31 -4.43 -6.92
CA ILE A 70 10.74 -5.68 -7.44
C ILE A 70 11.84 -6.75 -7.36
N ARG A 71 11.59 -7.81 -6.59
CA ARG A 71 12.55 -8.90 -6.37
C ARG A 71 12.27 -10.06 -7.30
N LEU A 72 13.34 -10.62 -7.87
CA LEU A 72 13.31 -11.82 -8.70
C LEU A 72 14.27 -12.88 -8.15
N VAL A 73 13.99 -14.14 -8.47
CA VAL A 73 14.91 -15.26 -8.22
C VAL A 73 15.40 -15.77 -9.57
N LYS A 74 16.73 -15.88 -9.75
CA LYS A 74 17.33 -16.34 -11.01
C LYS A 74 17.61 -17.82 -10.88
N ARG A 75 17.19 -18.60 -11.88
CA ARG A 75 17.45 -20.04 -11.88
C ARG A 75 18.97 -20.29 -11.83
N GLY A 76 19.42 -21.00 -10.80
CA GLY A 76 20.84 -21.35 -10.61
C GLY A 76 21.67 -20.40 -9.74
N LEU A 77 21.12 -19.29 -9.25
CA LEU A 77 21.73 -18.45 -8.21
C LEU A 77 20.92 -18.52 -6.92
N SER A 78 21.59 -18.73 -5.79
CA SER A 78 20.99 -18.58 -4.47
C SER A 78 20.96 -17.09 -4.09
N GLY A 79 19.82 -16.43 -4.27
CA GLY A 79 19.60 -15.06 -3.80
C GLY A 79 18.47 -14.32 -4.52
N LEU A 80 17.84 -13.38 -3.80
CA LEU A 80 16.92 -12.42 -4.38
C LEU A 80 17.73 -11.20 -4.85
N TYR A 81 17.45 -10.71 -6.05
CA TYR A 81 18.02 -9.46 -6.56
C TYR A 81 16.91 -8.53 -7.02
N CYS A 82 17.23 -7.25 -7.05
CA CYS A 82 16.34 -6.21 -7.56
C CYS A 82 16.36 -6.21 -9.09
N CYS A 83 15.17 -6.11 -9.71
CA CYS A 83 15.06 -5.74 -11.11
C CYS A 83 15.79 -4.42 -11.38
N ASN A 84 16.45 -4.32 -12.52
CA ASN A 84 17.04 -3.09 -13.00
C ASN A 84 16.99 -3.02 -14.53
N GLU A 85 17.32 -1.87 -15.10
CA GLU A 85 17.29 -1.65 -16.55
C GLU A 85 18.36 -2.47 -17.29
N GLU A 86 19.50 -2.74 -16.66
CA GLU A 86 20.61 -3.51 -17.23
C GLU A 86 20.20 -4.97 -17.51
N MET A 87 19.32 -5.54 -16.69
CA MET A 87 18.76 -6.88 -16.91
C MET A 87 17.96 -7.00 -18.22
N LEU A 88 17.45 -5.88 -18.75
CA LEU A 88 16.71 -5.80 -20.01
C LEU A 88 17.57 -5.28 -21.17
N ALA A 89 18.66 -4.58 -20.86
CA ALA A 89 19.59 -4.03 -21.85
C ALA A 89 20.23 -5.11 -22.73
N SER A 90 20.38 -6.34 -22.24
CA SER A 90 20.97 -7.46 -22.98
C SER A 90 19.99 -8.25 -23.86
N GLY A 91 18.83 -7.69 -24.24
CA GLY A 91 17.90 -8.40 -25.12
C GLY A 91 16.46 -7.89 -25.20
N SER A 92 16.19 -6.60 -25.01
CA SER A 92 14.83 -5.98 -24.93
C SER A 92 13.78 -6.43 -25.98
N CYS A 93 14.22 -6.93 -27.14
CA CYS A 93 13.34 -7.41 -28.23
C CYS A 93 13.34 -8.93 -28.43
N ASP A 94 14.19 -9.69 -27.73
CA ASP A 94 14.26 -11.15 -27.91
C ASP A 94 13.17 -11.84 -27.09
N LYS A 95 11.99 -12.00 -27.71
CA LYS A 95 10.82 -12.67 -27.14
C LYS A 95 11.09 -14.11 -26.72
N SER A 96 12.12 -14.75 -27.28
CA SER A 96 12.48 -16.12 -26.89
C SER A 96 13.02 -16.14 -25.46
N ARG A 97 13.69 -15.06 -25.04
CA ARG A 97 14.34 -14.90 -23.73
C ARG A 97 13.56 -14.04 -22.74
N LEU A 98 12.50 -13.35 -23.17
CA LEU A 98 11.74 -12.42 -22.32
C LEU A 98 10.29 -12.86 -22.08
N GLY A 99 9.79 -12.60 -20.88
CA GLY A 99 8.41 -12.83 -20.45
C GLY A 99 7.83 -11.61 -19.74
N MET A 100 6.52 -11.65 -19.45
CA MET A 100 5.85 -10.64 -18.63
C MET A 100 5.54 -11.24 -17.26
N LEU A 101 6.01 -10.59 -16.21
CA LEU A 101 5.71 -10.90 -14.83
C LEU A 101 4.55 -10.02 -14.35
N GLU A 102 3.46 -10.63 -13.91
CA GLU A 102 2.35 -9.91 -13.29
C GLU A 102 2.65 -9.61 -11.82
N LEU A 103 2.41 -8.37 -11.41
CA LEU A 103 2.59 -7.89 -10.05
C LEU A 103 1.21 -7.62 -9.41
N HIS A 104 0.89 -8.38 -8.37
CA HIS A 104 -0.40 -8.25 -7.67
C HIS A 104 -0.36 -7.16 -6.60
N GLY A 105 -1.48 -6.44 -6.44
CA GLY A 105 -1.63 -5.40 -5.41
C GLY A 105 -0.73 -4.18 -5.65
N ILE A 106 -0.35 -3.94 -6.90
CA ILE A 106 0.55 -2.87 -7.30
C ILE A 106 -0.11 -2.08 -8.44
N THR A 107 0.05 -0.76 -8.42
CA THR A 107 -0.41 0.15 -9.46
C THR A 107 0.68 1.16 -9.81
N THR A 108 0.46 1.97 -10.84
CA THR A 108 1.31 3.11 -11.16
C THR A 108 0.50 4.39 -11.19
N ILE A 109 1.10 5.48 -10.71
CA ILE A 109 0.53 6.83 -10.81
C ILE A 109 0.87 7.49 -12.14
N LEU A 110 1.81 6.92 -12.90
CA LEU A 110 2.16 7.44 -14.20
C LEU A 110 1.05 7.10 -15.18
N ASN A 111 0.58 8.13 -15.89
CA ASN A 111 -0.26 7.92 -17.05
C ASN A 111 0.63 7.53 -18.25
N SER A 112 0.10 6.73 -19.17
CA SER A 112 0.77 6.42 -20.43
C SER A 112 0.06 7.11 -21.58
N SER A 113 0.85 7.74 -22.47
CA SER A 113 0.38 8.25 -23.76
C SER A 113 0.15 7.12 -24.78
N SER A 114 0.71 5.92 -24.54
CA SER A 114 0.54 4.75 -25.39
C SER A 114 -0.54 3.84 -24.81
N LYS A 115 -1.76 4.01 -25.31
CA LYS A 115 -2.93 3.21 -24.93
C LYS A 115 -3.48 2.46 -26.14
N LYS A 116 -3.90 1.22 -25.92
CA LYS A 116 -4.76 0.47 -26.83
C LYS A 116 -6.01 0.02 -26.08
N VAL A 117 -7.11 -0.17 -26.81
CA VAL A 117 -8.40 -0.62 -26.28
C VAL A 117 -8.80 -1.94 -26.93
N ASN A 118 -9.79 -2.62 -26.36
CA ASN A 118 -10.34 -3.90 -26.85
C ASN A 118 -9.30 -5.03 -26.95
N LEU A 119 -8.35 -5.08 -26.00
CA LEU A 119 -7.37 -6.16 -25.90
C LEU A 119 -7.74 -7.13 -24.79
N THR A 120 -7.39 -8.40 -24.93
CA THR A 120 -7.35 -9.29 -23.76
C THR A 120 -6.09 -8.98 -22.93
N LYS A 121 -6.09 -9.36 -21.66
CA LYS A 121 -4.90 -9.25 -20.80
C LYS A 121 -3.66 -9.91 -21.42
N ALA A 122 -3.82 -11.11 -22.00
CA ALA A 122 -2.75 -11.80 -22.71
C ALA A 122 -2.26 -11.02 -23.94
N ALA A 123 -3.18 -10.50 -24.76
CA ALA A 123 -2.82 -9.69 -25.93
C ALA A 123 -2.13 -8.36 -25.54
N CYS A 124 -2.47 -7.81 -24.37
CA CYS A 124 -1.79 -6.65 -23.78
C CYS A 124 -0.33 -6.98 -23.42
N ALA A 125 -0.11 -8.10 -22.72
CA ALA A 125 1.22 -8.61 -22.40
C ALA A 125 2.06 -8.88 -23.66
N ASP A 126 1.49 -9.60 -24.63
CA ASP A 126 2.15 -9.94 -25.89
C ASP A 126 2.50 -8.68 -26.70
N SER A 127 1.61 -7.69 -26.73
CA SER A 127 1.88 -6.41 -27.39
C SER A 127 3.09 -5.69 -26.78
N CYS A 128 3.27 -5.75 -25.45
CA CYS A 128 4.44 -5.17 -24.80
C CYS A 128 5.71 -5.98 -25.07
N LEU A 129 5.63 -7.32 -25.03
CA LEU A 129 6.74 -8.20 -25.41
C LEU A 129 7.21 -7.94 -26.84
N ASN A 130 6.27 -7.65 -27.74
CA ASN A 130 6.54 -7.35 -29.15
C ASN A 130 7.11 -5.96 -29.39
N ASN A 131 7.03 -5.07 -28.40
CA ASN A 131 7.51 -3.71 -28.51
C ASN A 131 8.86 -3.56 -27.77
N CYS A 132 9.92 -3.29 -28.53
CA CYS A 132 11.28 -3.08 -28.04
C CYS A 132 11.44 -1.92 -27.05
N THR A 133 10.54 -0.95 -27.06
CA THR A 133 10.58 0.19 -26.13
C THR A 133 9.66 -0.02 -24.92
N CYS A 134 8.79 -1.02 -24.95
CA CYS A 134 7.92 -1.33 -23.83
C CYS A 134 8.66 -2.16 -22.78
N VAL A 135 8.64 -1.73 -21.52
CA VAL A 135 9.22 -2.45 -20.39
C VAL A 135 8.17 -2.86 -19.35
N ALA A 136 6.97 -2.26 -19.40
CA ALA A 136 5.84 -2.66 -18.58
C ALA A 136 4.52 -2.37 -19.27
N ALA A 137 3.46 -3.05 -18.86
CA ALA A 137 2.10 -2.84 -19.32
C ALA A 137 1.10 -2.88 -18.16
N MET A 138 0.02 -2.12 -18.26
CA MET A 138 -1.08 -2.16 -17.30
C MET A 138 -2.38 -2.46 -18.04
N TYR A 139 -3.10 -3.48 -17.57
CA TYR A 139 -4.39 -3.89 -18.12
C TYR A 139 -5.53 -3.52 -17.17
N GLY A 140 -6.60 -2.93 -17.72
CA GLY A 140 -7.83 -2.69 -16.99
C GLY A 140 -8.66 -3.95 -16.86
N ASP A 141 -8.86 -4.40 -15.61
CA ASP A 141 -9.62 -5.59 -15.24
C ASP A 141 -10.94 -5.22 -14.52
N ASP A 142 -11.26 -3.93 -14.48
CA ASP A 142 -12.53 -3.40 -13.99
C ASP A 142 -13.52 -3.21 -15.14
N VAL A 143 -14.83 -3.33 -14.85
CA VAL A 143 -15.90 -3.30 -15.86
C VAL A 143 -15.88 -2.03 -16.74
N ASN A 144 -15.37 -0.92 -16.23
CA ASN A 144 -15.33 0.34 -16.99
C ASN A 144 -14.07 0.49 -17.85
N ARG A 145 -13.02 -0.27 -17.56
CA ARG A 145 -11.72 -0.22 -18.25
C ARG A 145 -11.32 -1.56 -18.85
N GLU A 146 -12.25 -2.50 -18.90
CA GLU A 146 -12.03 -3.81 -19.48
C GLU A 146 -11.58 -3.63 -20.93
N GLY A 147 -10.45 -4.25 -21.26
CA GLY A 147 -9.87 -4.13 -22.59
C GLY A 147 -8.91 -2.95 -22.79
N GLU A 148 -8.79 -2.05 -21.82
CA GLU A 148 -7.79 -0.97 -21.85
C GLU A 148 -6.40 -1.50 -21.48
N CYS A 149 -5.43 -1.22 -22.34
CA CYS A 149 -4.04 -1.61 -22.16
C CYS A 149 -3.14 -0.39 -22.32
N TYR A 150 -2.32 -0.13 -21.30
CA TYR A 150 -1.37 0.97 -21.23
C TYR A 150 0.06 0.44 -21.31
N PHE A 151 0.90 1.02 -22.15
CA PHE A 151 2.30 0.59 -22.34
C PHE A 151 3.27 1.61 -21.77
N TYR A 152 4.30 1.14 -21.07
CA TYR A 152 5.27 1.99 -20.39
C TYR A 152 6.69 1.73 -20.87
N GLY A 153 7.43 2.81 -21.14
CA GLY A 153 8.85 2.75 -21.53
C GLY A 153 9.83 2.78 -20.36
N LEU A 154 9.32 2.93 -19.13
CA LEU A 154 10.10 2.90 -17.89
C LEU A 154 9.23 2.36 -16.75
N VAL A 155 9.87 1.80 -15.71
CA VAL A 155 9.20 1.34 -14.49
C VAL A 155 9.53 2.29 -13.34
N ARG A 156 8.65 3.29 -13.13
CA ARG A 156 8.69 4.27 -12.02
C ARG A 156 7.28 4.68 -11.60
N GLY A 157 7.17 5.41 -10.49
CA GLY A 157 5.88 5.81 -9.91
C GLY A 157 5.02 4.60 -9.56
N VAL A 158 5.64 3.45 -9.30
CA VAL A 158 4.96 2.22 -8.93
C VAL A 158 4.70 2.27 -7.44
N LYS A 159 3.47 1.95 -7.02
CA LYS A 159 3.08 1.94 -5.62
C LYS A 159 2.24 0.73 -5.28
N GLN A 160 2.27 0.32 -4.02
CA GLN A 160 1.34 -0.66 -3.48
C GLN A 160 -0.08 -0.07 -3.52
N MET A 161 -1.06 -0.87 -3.95
CA MET A 161 -2.46 -0.56 -3.74
C MET A 161 -2.76 -0.59 -2.24
N GLY A 162 -3.42 0.45 -1.74
CA GLY A 162 -4.02 0.41 -0.41
C GLY A 162 -5.27 -0.48 -0.42
N ASP A 163 -6.05 -0.45 0.67
CA ASP A 163 -7.36 -1.12 0.76
C ASP A 163 -8.42 -0.48 -0.18
N ASP A 164 -8.03 0.55 -0.92
CA ASP A 164 -8.80 1.19 -1.97
C ASP A 164 -9.04 0.21 -3.13
N ARG A 165 -10.21 -0.42 -3.09
CA ARG A 165 -10.77 -1.38 -4.06
C ARG A 165 -10.99 -0.81 -5.47
N GLU A 166 -10.57 0.43 -5.74
CA GLU A 166 -11.10 1.20 -6.87
C GLU A 166 -10.47 0.91 -8.23
N ARG A 167 -9.41 0.12 -8.32
CA ARG A 167 -8.72 -0.11 -9.59
C ARG A 167 -8.22 -1.54 -9.66
N LYS A 168 -9.09 -2.48 -10.03
CA LYS A 168 -8.65 -3.80 -10.51
C LYS A 168 -7.89 -3.59 -11.81
N MET A 169 -6.58 -3.37 -11.68
CA MET A 169 -5.66 -3.28 -12.80
C MET A 169 -4.61 -4.36 -12.62
N SER A 170 -4.23 -5.03 -13.70
CA SER A 170 -3.11 -5.97 -13.70
C SER A 170 -1.87 -5.24 -14.22
N TYR A 171 -0.90 -4.98 -13.34
CA TYR A 171 0.38 -4.39 -13.72
C TYR A 171 1.38 -5.50 -14.04
N MET A 172 2.06 -5.40 -15.18
CA MET A 172 2.97 -6.43 -15.69
C MET A 172 4.30 -5.81 -16.11
N VAL A 173 5.41 -6.40 -15.72
CA VAL A 173 6.77 -5.94 -16.06
C VAL A 173 7.46 -6.96 -16.94
N LYS A 174 8.20 -6.47 -17.93
CA LYS A 174 9.02 -7.30 -18.82
C LYS A 174 10.25 -7.78 -18.07
N VAL A 175 10.53 -9.08 -18.09
CA VAL A 175 11.67 -9.71 -17.38
C VAL A 175 12.26 -10.86 -18.20
N PRO A 176 13.52 -11.26 -17.96
CA PRO A 176 14.10 -12.46 -18.57
C PRO A 176 13.39 -13.76 -18.12
N LYS A 177 13.20 -14.75 -19.00
CA LYS A 177 12.48 -16.02 -18.69
C LYS A 177 13.23 -16.97 -17.76
N ASP A 178 14.54 -16.78 -17.60
CA ASP A 178 15.37 -17.55 -16.66
C ASP A 178 15.17 -17.11 -15.21
N VAL A 179 14.31 -16.11 -14.98
CA VAL A 179 13.87 -15.70 -13.66
C VAL A 179 12.58 -16.42 -13.29
N ILE A 180 12.53 -16.92 -12.05
CA ILE A 180 11.35 -17.50 -11.43
C ILE A 180 10.73 -16.44 -10.54
N ASP A 181 9.42 -16.34 -10.60
CA ASP A 181 8.64 -15.51 -9.69
C ASP A 181 8.66 -16.10 -8.27
N ASP A 182 9.19 -15.37 -7.29
CA ASP A 182 9.04 -15.70 -5.87
C ASP A 182 7.67 -15.22 -5.32
N CYS A 183 6.88 -14.49 -6.12
CA CYS A 183 5.56 -13.97 -5.76
C CYS A 183 4.44 -15.01 -5.94
N HIS A 184 4.76 -16.30 -5.91
CA HIS A 184 3.76 -17.35 -6.04
C HIS A 184 3.00 -17.56 -4.71
N GLY A 185 1.79 -16.99 -4.63
CA GLY A 185 0.72 -17.52 -3.78
C GLY A 185 0.55 -16.91 -2.39
N LYS A 186 1.40 -15.99 -1.98
CA LYS A 186 1.09 -14.99 -0.95
C LYS A 186 1.59 -13.69 -1.55
N ALA A 187 0.79 -12.62 -1.46
CA ALA A 187 1.16 -11.31 -1.96
C ALA A 187 2.65 -11.01 -1.75
N CYS A 188 3.25 -10.11 -2.54
CA CYS A 188 4.32 -9.26 -2.03
C CYS A 188 3.77 -8.48 -0.83
N ARG A 189 3.54 -9.19 0.27
CA ARG A 189 3.12 -8.71 1.55
C ARG A 189 4.40 -8.12 2.07
N ILE A 190 4.59 -6.84 1.73
CA ILE A 190 5.53 -5.96 2.40
C ILE A 190 5.42 -6.32 3.87
N ASN A 191 6.52 -6.83 4.39
CA ASN A 191 6.53 -7.62 5.60
C ASN A 191 6.02 -6.74 6.74
N THR A 192 4.76 -6.91 7.14
CA THR A 192 4.22 -6.37 8.40
C THR A 192 4.79 -7.18 9.58
N TRP A 193 6.07 -7.53 9.51
CA TRP A 193 6.80 -8.20 10.58
C TRP A 193 7.25 -7.20 11.65
N VAL A 194 7.07 -5.90 11.41
CA VAL A 194 7.29 -4.84 12.41
C VAL A 194 6.21 -4.85 13.51
N LEU A 195 4.99 -5.34 13.23
CA LEU A 195 3.94 -5.42 14.26
C LEU A 195 4.05 -6.66 15.17
N VAL A 196 4.69 -7.74 14.70
CA VAL A 196 4.84 -8.97 15.49
C VAL A 196 5.91 -8.81 16.57
N VAL A 197 6.97 -8.03 16.29
CA VAL A 197 8.02 -7.75 17.27
C VAL A 197 7.55 -6.71 18.32
N ALA A 198 6.71 -5.75 17.93
CA ALA A 198 6.10 -4.80 18.88
C ALA A 198 5.13 -5.49 19.87
N GLY A 199 4.33 -6.44 19.40
CA GLY A 199 3.40 -7.18 20.27
C GLY A 199 4.08 -8.08 21.30
N ILE A 200 5.26 -8.64 21.00
CA ILE A 200 6.02 -9.47 21.95
C ILE A 200 6.63 -8.61 23.06
N VAL A 201 7.15 -7.42 22.72
CA VAL A 201 7.73 -6.49 23.70
C VAL A 201 6.65 -5.93 24.62
N ASP A 202 5.54 -5.44 24.07
CA ASP A 202 4.43 -4.92 24.89
C ASP A 202 3.76 -6.02 25.71
N GLY A 203 3.65 -7.24 25.17
CA GLY A 203 3.14 -8.41 25.89
C GLY A 203 4.00 -8.81 27.09
N LEU A 204 5.33 -8.77 26.95
CA LEU A 204 6.26 -9.06 28.04
C LEU A 204 6.18 -8.01 29.15
N VAL A 205 6.03 -6.72 28.81
CA VAL A 205 5.89 -5.64 29.80
C VAL A 205 4.59 -5.79 30.58
N ILE A 206 3.46 -6.06 29.91
CA ILE A 206 2.16 -6.27 30.58
C ILE A 206 2.20 -7.51 31.49
N LEU A 207 2.89 -8.59 31.08
CA LEU A 207 3.02 -9.79 31.90
C LEU A 207 3.86 -9.53 33.17
N ILE A 208 4.96 -8.78 33.06
CA ILE A 208 5.78 -8.41 34.22
C ILE A 208 4.99 -7.51 35.19
N LEU A 209 4.25 -6.52 34.67
CA LEU A 209 3.44 -5.63 35.52
C LEU A 209 2.30 -6.38 36.22
N SER A 210 1.61 -7.29 35.53
CA SER A 210 0.52 -8.07 36.10
C SER A 210 0.99 -9.07 37.16
N VAL A 211 2.13 -9.73 36.96
CA VAL A 211 2.75 -10.61 37.98
C VAL A 211 3.21 -9.79 39.18
N GLY A 212 3.84 -8.64 38.97
CA GLY A 212 4.26 -7.74 40.05
C GLY A 212 3.09 -7.24 40.90
N ILE A 213 2.00 -6.82 40.26
CA ILE A 213 0.78 -6.38 40.94
C ILE A 213 0.14 -7.55 41.71
N GLY A 214 0.02 -8.73 41.08
CA GLY A 214 -0.53 -9.93 41.71
C GLY A 214 0.25 -10.32 42.96
N TYR A 215 1.58 -10.33 42.89
CA TYR A 215 2.45 -10.61 44.04
C TYR A 215 2.26 -9.58 45.17
N CYS A 216 2.21 -8.28 44.83
CA CYS A 216 1.98 -7.22 45.82
C CYS A 216 0.63 -7.37 46.54
N VAL A 217 -0.43 -7.73 45.83
CA VAL A 217 -1.77 -7.95 46.41
C VAL A 217 -1.78 -9.17 47.33
N VAL A 218 -1.15 -10.28 46.94
CA VAL A 218 -1.04 -11.49 47.78
C VAL A 218 -0.18 -11.22 49.02
N GLN A 219 0.93 -10.50 48.88
CA GLN A 219 1.79 -10.11 50.00
C GLN A 219 1.04 -9.20 50.99
N ARG A 220 0.28 -8.20 50.48
CA ARG A 220 -0.56 -7.34 51.31
C ARG A 220 -1.69 -8.10 51.99
N ARG A 221 -2.27 -9.11 51.34
CA ARG A 221 -3.27 -9.98 51.98
C ARG A 221 -2.67 -10.82 53.10
N LYS A 222 -1.48 -11.40 52.91
CA LYS A 222 -0.78 -12.15 53.96
C LYS A 222 -0.43 -11.31 55.18
N ASN A 223 -0.05 -10.04 54.98
CA ASN A 223 0.27 -9.13 56.09
C ASN A 223 -0.97 -8.57 56.82
N ASN A 224 -2.18 -8.79 56.27
CA ASN A 224 -3.46 -8.36 56.86
C ASN A 224 -4.26 -9.52 57.49
N ILE A 225 -3.68 -10.72 57.63
CA ILE A 225 -4.29 -11.81 58.43
C ILE A 225 -3.77 -11.68 59.87
N PRO A 226 -4.58 -11.17 60.82
CA PRO A 226 -4.20 -11.18 62.24
C PRO A 226 -4.12 -12.62 62.76
N ASN A 227 -3.00 -12.93 63.43
CA ASN A 227 -2.86 -14.13 64.26
C ASN A 227 -3.96 -14.10 65.34
N VAL A 228 -4.88 -15.05 65.30
CA VAL A 228 -5.75 -15.37 66.44
C VAL A 228 -5.25 -16.67 67.03
N GLU A 229 -4.35 -16.54 68.00
CA GLU A 229 -4.08 -17.58 68.99
C GLU A 229 -5.23 -17.64 70.00
N ASN A 230 -5.69 -18.87 70.23
CA ASN A 230 -6.21 -19.44 71.48
C ASN A 230 -7.27 -18.67 72.29
N ASN A 231 -8.44 -19.29 72.45
CA ASN A 231 -9.00 -19.49 73.78
C ASN A 231 -9.76 -20.82 73.88
N GLN A 232 -9.46 -21.51 74.98
CA GLN A 232 -9.85 -22.86 75.37
C GLN A 232 -11.37 -22.98 75.63
N ASN A 233 -11.94 -24.12 75.21
CA ASN A 233 -13.20 -24.64 75.75
C ASN A 233 -12.88 -25.60 76.91
N ILE A 234 -13.40 -25.30 78.10
CA ILE A 234 -13.66 -26.27 79.17
C ILE A 234 -15.16 -26.22 79.46
N ASN A 235 -15.87 -27.26 79.04
CA ASN A 235 -16.86 -28.00 79.83
C ASN A 235 -17.36 -29.21 79.03
#